data_AF-A0A9N8EMP5-F1
#
_entry.id   AF-A0A9N8EMP5-F1
#
_cell.length_a   1.000
_cell.length_b   1.000
_cell.length_c   1.000
_cell.angle_alpha   90.00
_cell.angle_beta   90.00
_cell.angle_gamma   90.00
#
_symmetry.space_group_name_H-M   'P 1'
#
loop_
_entity.id
_entity.type
_entity.pdbx_description
1 polymer ?
#
loop_
_entity_poly.entity_id
_entity_poly.type
_entity_poly.pdbx_seq_one_letter_code
_entity_poly.pdbx_strand_id
1 'polypeptide(L)'
;MPTLLDGASILPLLRGKQAAGTLEAFLEKKGSAPEAEAEAVTTSTKKPPTGTPSVVSEDSQSISTSEKQKKHDDPLLSGKPSDCLKLLLKDVSTPNDSFSWEEYFDPLPSATMDQFPSKVIKALHKDDPEALQKLHKRGMFSWNCQNKYGERLSHLASREGAAKVMKFLAKQAKVPLRVRDKSGKTLLHEVCWFTHPPQLEIASILLADSPELLWAPDSRGWTALEYVPQKCRKEWCVYLKRKQSFIRLMLQLKSSTRESAKLYEKQQRLLQIIQKQTGRMAQSSSAS
;
A
#
# COMPACT_ATOMS: atom_id res chain seq x y z
N MET A 1 -44.46 -35.66 -3.28
CA MET A 1 -43.66 -35.47 -2.05
C MET A 1 -42.37 -36.26 -2.25
N PRO A 2 -41.23 -35.57 -2.42
CA PRO A 2 -40.49 -35.09 -1.26
C PRO A 2 -40.23 -33.57 -1.26
N THR A 3 -40.38 -33.06 -0.05
CA THR A 3 -39.91 -31.82 0.59
C THR A 3 -38.95 -30.89 -0.17
N LEU A 4 -39.46 -29.67 -0.39
CA LEU A 4 -38.68 -28.43 -0.53
C LEU A 4 -37.59 -28.37 0.56
N LEU A 5 -36.33 -28.31 0.15
CA LEU A 5 -35.28 -27.73 0.97
C LEU A 5 -35.39 -26.21 0.87
N ASP A 6 -35.82 -25.66 1.98
CA ASP A 6 -35.98 -24.24 2.29
C ASP A 6 -34.71 -23.45 1.94
N GLY A 7 -34.83 -22.49 1.02
CA GLY A 7 -33.75 -21.60 0.57
C GLY A 7 -33.32 -20.55 1.60
N ALA A 8 -33.74 -20.70 2.86
CA ALA A 8 -33.51 -19.73 3.93
C ALA A 8 -32.24 -19.96 4.78
N SER A 9 -31.42 -21.00 4.53
CA SER A 9 -30.27 -21.32 5.40
C SER A 9 -28.89 -20.87 4.92
N ILE A 10 -28.75 -20.03 3.89
CA ILE A 10 -27.43 -19.48 3.46
C ILE A 10 -27.38 -17.94 3.54
N LEU A 11 -28.07 -17.34 4.52
CA LEU A 11 -27.89 -15.93 4.87
C LEU A 11 -27.80 -15.81 6.40
N PRO A 12 -26.58 -15.70 6.96
CA PRO A 12 -25.95 -14.37 7.01
C PRO A 12 -24.41 -14.41 6.90
N LEU A 13 -23.87 -14.17 5.69
CA LEU A 13 -22.43 -13.86 5.52
C LEU A 13 -22.16 -12.63 4.65
N LEU A 14 -23.22 -11.96 4.17
CA LEU A 14 -23.14 -10.75 3.34
C LEU A 14 -23.71 -9.50 4.01
N ARG A 15 -23.78 -9.46 5.35
CA ARG A 15 -23.96 -8.21 6.09
C ARG A 15 -22.59 -7.67 6.52
N GLY A 16 -21.84 -7.18 5.54
CA GLY A 16 -20.64 -6.39 5.75
C GLY A 16 -20.98 -5.05 6.39
N LYS A 17 -21.26 -5.05 7.71
CA LYS A 17 -21.23 -3.88 8.58
C LYS A 17 -21.13 -4.18 10.09
N GLN A 18 -21.04 -5.44 10.54
CA GLN A 18 -20.87 -5.76 11.97
C GLN A 18 -19.84 -6.85 12.33
N ALA A 19 -19.08 -7.41 11.39
CA ALA A 19 -18.09 -8.46 11.68
C ALA A 19 -16.68 -7.93 12.04
N ALA A 20 -16.59 -6.82 12.79
CA ALA A 20 -15.32 -6.30 13.31
C ALA A 20 -15.07 -6.68 14.79
N GLY A 21 -16.10 -7.14 15.51
CA GLY A 21 -15.98 -7.44 16.95
C GLY A 21 -15.50 -8.86 17.29
N THR A 22 -15.56 -9.81 16.36
CA THR A 22 -15.40 -11.24 16.70
C THR A 22 -13.97 -11.77 16.57
N LEU A 23 -13.06 -11.03 15.90
CA LEU A 23 -11.65 -11.43 15.77
C LEU A 23 -10.75 -10.89 16.90
N GLU A 24 -11.15 -9.81 17.59
CA GLU A 24 -10.40 -9.29 18.74
C GLU A 24 -10.59 -10.16 20.00
N ALA A 25 -11.76 -10.79 20.18
CA ALA A 25 -12.05 -11.64 21.33
C ALA A 25 -11.25 -12.97 21.36
N PHE A 26 -10.64 -13.38 20.24
CA PHE A 26 -9.88 -14.64 20.18
C PHE A 26 -8.38 -14.46 20.50
N LEU A 27 -7.87 -13.22 20.45
CA LEU A 27 -6.46 -12.91 20.76
C LEU A 27 -6.25 -12.44 22.21
N GLU A 28 -7.31 -12.08 22.92
CA GLU A 28 -7.23 -11.64 24.33
C GLU A 28 -7.18 -12.80 25.34
N LYS A 29 -7.38 -14.05 24.92
CA LYS A 29 -7.47 -15.21 25.83
C LYS A 29 -6.17 -16.00 26.02
N LYS A 30 -5.03 -15.49 25.55
CA LYS A 30 -3.70 -16.09 25.83
C LYS A 30 -2.74 -15.06 26.45
N GLY A 31 -3.03 -14.72 27.71
CA GLY A 31 -2.08 -14.09 28.60
C GLY A 31 -2.40 -14.45 30.05
N SER A 32 -1.67 -15.40 30.63
CA SER A 32 -1.45 -15.50 32.08
C SER A 32 -0.22 -16.41 32.36
N ALA A 33 0.89 -15.75 32.72
CA ALA A 33 1.92 -16.01 33.76
C ALA A 33 2.04 -17.40 34.45
N PRO A 34 3.19 -17.80 35.07
CA PRO A 34 4.08 -16.91 35.83
C PRO A 34 5.61 -17.13 35.83
N GLU A 35 6.23 -16.16 36.49
CA GLU A 35 7.55 -15.97 37.09
C GLU A 35 8.42 -17.20 37.42
N ALA A 36 9.74 -17.01 37.32
CA ALA A 36 10.70 -17.47 38.33
C ALA A 36 11.98 -16.61 38.29
N GLU A 37 12.34 -16.09 39.46
CA GLU A 37 13.53 -15.34 39.83
C GLU A 37 14.81 -16.20 39.79
N ALA A 38 15.97 -15.57 39.58
CA ALA A 38 17.20 -15.87 40.33
C ALA A 38 18.25 -14.78 40.11
N GLU A 39 18.57 -14.07 41.18
CA GLU A 39 19.69 -13.15 41.34
C GLU A 39 21.05 -13.87 41.42
N ALA A 40 22.13 -13.15 41.07
CA ALA A 40 23.43 -13.03 41.80
C ALA A 40 24.56 -12.65 40.81
N VAL A 41 25.06 -11.41 40.78
CA VAL A 41 26.12 -10.84 41.64
C VAL A 41 27.55 -11.26 41.20
N THR A 42 28.30 -10.34 40.58
CA THR A 42 29.64 -9.81 40.99
C THR A 42 30.58 -9.38 39.84
N THR A 43 30.84 -8.07 39.81
CA THR A 43 32.14 -7.37 39.78
C THR A 43 33.23 -7.65 38.72
N SER A 44 33.66 -6.52 38.14
CA SER A 44 35.06 -6.01 38.11
C SER A 44 35.98 -6.24 36.90
N THR A 45 36.22 -5.10 36.24
CA THR A 45 37.54 -4.49 35.94
C THR A 45 38.43 -4.97 34.78
N LYS A 46 38.90 -3.93 34.06
CA LYS A 46 40.27 -3.65 33.59
C LYS A 46 40.61 -3.92 32.11
N LYS A 47 40.93 -2.81 31.43
CA LYS A 47 41.86 -2.63 30.30
C LYS A 47 43.09 -1.88 30.85
N PRO A 48 44.18 -1.63 30.08
CA PRO A 48 44.98 -2.43 29.14
C PRO A 48 46.43 -2.61 29.70
N PRO A 49 47.45 -3.02 28.92
CA PRO A 49 48.32 -2.00 28.31
C PRO A 49 48.96 -2.35 26.95
N THR A 50 49.60 -1.32 26.40
CA THR A 50 50.40 -1.12 25.18
C THR A 50 51.74 -1.87 25.13
N GLY A 51 52.24 -2.15 23.92
CA GLY A 51 53.66 -2.44 23.66
C GLY A 51 53.98 -2.94 22.23
N THR A 52 54.48 -2.05 21.38
CA THR A 52 55.40 -2.32 20.24
C THR A 52 56.84 -1.97 20.71
N PRO A 53 57.97 -2.21 19.99
CA PRO A 53 58.14 -2.49 18.54
C PRO A 53 59.30 -3.47 18.13
N SER A 54 59.50 -3.61 16.80
CA SER A 54 60.76 -3.92 16.06
C SER A 54 61.21 -5.39 15.87
N VAL A 55 61.91 -5.85 14.82
CA VAL A 55 62.33 -5.44 13.44
C VAL A 55 62.97 -6.71 12.80
N VAL A 56 62.82 -6.92 11.47
CA VAL A 56 63.61 -7.67 10.42
C VAL A 56 62.70 -8.56 9.53
N SER A 57 62.44 -8.26 8.24
CA SER A 57 63.25 -8.51 7.01
C SER A 57 63.59 -10.00 6.83
N GLU A 58 63.42 -10.71 5.71
CA GLU A 58 62.99 -10.56 4.32
C GLU A 58 62.80 -12.03 3.84
N ASP A 59 61.79 -12.35 3.01
CA ASP A 59 62.03 -12.98 1.71
C ASP A 59 60.74 -13.38 0.99
N SER A 60 60.77 -13.09 -0.30
CA SER A 60 59.67 -13.19 -1.25
C SER A 60 59.54 -14.60 -1.79
N GLN A 61 58.33 -15.16 -1.81
CA GLN A 61 57.91 -16.04 -2.90
C GLN A 61 56.40 -15.94 -3.12
N SER A 62 56.10 -15.48 -4.33
CA SER A 62 54.80 -15.18 -4.91
C SER A 62 53.92 -16.42 -5.09
N ILE A 63 52.72 -16.40 -4.50
CA ILE A 63 51.55 -17.06 -5.08
C ILE A 63 50.38 -16.08 -4.98
N SER A 64 50.09 -15.44 -6.11
CA SER A 64 48.92 -14.61 -6.33
C SER A 64 47.69 -15.48 -6.52
N THR A 65 46.90 -15.68 -5.47
CA THR A 65 45.48 -16.03 -5.61
C THR A 65 44.65 -14.81 -5.27
N SER A 66 44.60 -13.89 -6.23
CA SER A 66 43.55 -12.89 -6.31
C SER A 66 42.23 -13.60 -6.64
N GLU A 67 41.55 -14.15 -5.62
CA GLU A 67 40.13 -14.47 -5.71
C GLU A 67 39.36 -13.15 -5.77
N LYS A 68 39.31 -12.58 -6.98
CA LYS A 68 38.22 -11.68 -7.35
C LYS A 68 36.93 -12.47 -7.24
N GLN A 69 36.24 -12.33 -6.11
CA GLN A 69 34.81 -12.62 -6.03
C GLN A 69 34.12 -11.83 -7.14
N LYS A 70 33.81 -12.50 -8.26
CA LYS A 70 32.87 -12.00 -9.25
C LYS A 70 31.56 -11.78 -8.51
N LYS A 71 31.23 -10.51 -8.23
CA LYS A 71 29.86 -10.10 -7.92
C LYS A 71 29.00 -10.64 -9.05
N HIS A 72 28.24 -11.69 -8.78
CA HIS A 72 27.18 -12.15 -9.65
C HIS A 72 26.10 -11.07 -9.55
N ASP A 73 26.25 -9.97 -10.31
CA ASP A 73 25.27 -8.91 -10.34
C ASP A 73 24.01 -9.50 -10.99
N ASP A 74 23.01 -9.78 -10.15
CA ASP A 74 21.70 -10.28 -10.58
C ASP A 74 21.16 -9.36 -11.69
N PRO A 75 20.94 -9.85 -12.93
CA PRO A 75 20.47 -9.05 -14.05
C PRO A 75 19.16 -8.30 -13.76
N LEU A 76 18.37 -8.79 -12.79
CA LEU A 76 17.13 -8.14 -12.34
C LEU A 76 17.37 -6.86 -11.53
N LEU A 77 18.58 -6.63 -11.03
CA LEU A 77 18.95 -5.52 -10.14
C LEU A 77 19.72 -4.40 -10.83
N SER A 78 20.14 -4.59 -12.09
CA SER A 78 20.91 -3.59 -12.87
C SER A 78 20.04 -2.72 -13.80
N GLY A 79 18.81 -3.14 -14.09
CA GLY A 79 17.89 -2.44 -15.00
C GLY A 79 17.03 -1.34 -14.37
N LYS A 80 16.08 -0.79 -15.15
CA LYS A 80 15.05 0.11 -14.63
C LYS A 80 14.06 -0.69 -13.74
N PRO A 81 13.50 -0.10 -12.68
CA PRO A 81 12.49 -0.77 -11.85
C PRO A 81 11.26 -1.23 -12.64
N SER A 82 10.87 -0.50 -13.69
CA SER A 82 9.80 -0.88 -14.60
C SER A 82 10.10 -2.19 -15.36
N ASP A 83 11.34 -2.38 -15.82
CA ASP A 83 11.77 -3.61 -16.48
C ASP A 83 11.84 -4.76 -15.48
N CYS A 84 12.34 -4.51 -14.27
CA CYS A 84 12.34 -5.46 -13.16
C CYS A 84 10.90 -5.94 -12.87
N LEU A 85 9.94 -5.02 -12.77
CA LEU A 85 8.53 -5.34 -12.55
C LEU A 85 7.96 -6.25 -13.64
N LYS A 86 8.22 -5.93 -14.92
CA LYS A 86 7.77 -6.76 -16.06
C LYS A 86 8.32 -8.18 -15.96
N LEU A 87 9.59 -8.33 -15.60
CA LEU A 87 10.21 -9.64 -15.44
C LEU A 87 9.63 -10.43 -14.25
N LEU A 88 9.35 -9.74 -13.14
CA LEU A 88 8.81 -10.36 -11.93
C LEU A 88 7.34 -10.79 -12.06
N LEU A 89 6.59 -10.24 -13.01
CA LEU A 89 5.13 -10.41 -13.14
C LEU A 89 4.67 -10.97 -14.49
N LYS A 90 5.55 -11.61 -15.27
CA LYS A 90 5.25 -12.13 -16.62
C LYS A 90 3.97 -12.96 -16.76
N ASP A 91 3.60 -13.70 -15.71
CA ASP A 91 2.48 -14.65 -15.74
C ASP A 91 1.25 -14.15 -14.97
N VAL A 92 1.22 -12.88 -14.58
CA VAL A 92 0.12 -12.30 -13.80
C VAL A 92 -0.68 -11.36 -14.68
N SER A 93 -2.01 -11.46 -14.59
CA SER A 93 -2.90 -10.49 -15.21
C SER A 93 -2.64 -9.11 -14.60
N THR A 94 -2.20 -8.18 -15.42
CA THR A 94 -1.93 -6.78 -15.05
C THR A 94 -2.95 -5.88 -15.73
N PRO A 95 -3.17 -4.65 -15.23
CA PRO A 95 -3.98 -3.66 -15.94
C PRO A 95 -3.52 -3.56 -17.40
N ASN A 96 -4.41 -3.91 -18.32
CA ASN A 96 -4.19 -3.86 -19.76
C ASN A 96 -5.08 -2.77 -20.38
N ASP A 97 -5.09 -2.67 -21.71
CA ASP A 97 -5.83 -1.62 -22.43
C ASP A 97 -7.35 -1.60 -22.16
N SER A 98 -7.93 -2.70 -21.65
CA SER A 98 -9.35 -2.75 -21.24
C SER A 98 -9.61 -2.17 -19.83
N PHE A 99 -8.56 -1.80 -19.10
CA PHE A 99 -8.68 -1.25 -17.76
C PHE A 99 -9.06 0.24 -17.82
N SER A 100 -10.30 0.57 -17.45
CA SER A 100 -10.70 1.98 -17.31
C SER A 100 -10.08 2.59 -16.06
N TRP A 101 -9.19 3.54 -16.27
CA TRP A 101 -8.60 4.34 -15.20
C TRP A 101 -9.60 5.36 -14.65
N GLU A 102 -10.57 5.80 -15.45
CA GLU A 102 -11.60 6.77 -15.09
C GLU A 102 -12.49 6.22 -13.96
N GLU A 103 -12.89 4.96 -14.04
CA GLU A 103 -13.67 4.27 -13.02
C GLU A 103 -12.82 3.81 -11.82
N TYR A 104 -11.50 3.72 -11.99
CA TYR A 104 -10.61 3.19 -10.97
C TYR A 104 -10.30 4.19 -9.85
N PHE A 105 -10.11 5.46 -10.19
CA PHE A 105 -9.75 6.50 -9.23
C PHE A 105 -10.97 7.04 -8.50
N ASP A 106 -10.78 7.32 -7.21
CA ASP A 106 -11.80 7.92 -6.37
C ASP A 106 -12.08 9.35 -6.83
N PRO A 107 -13.35 9.80 -6.81
CA PRO A 107 -13.76 11.07 -7.36
C PRO A 107 -13.01 12.25 -6.70
N LEU A 108 -12.92 13.35 -7.45
CA LEU A 108 -12.32 14.58 -6.95
C LEU A 108 -13.07 15.08 -5.71
N PRO A 109 -12.34 15.64 -4.72
CA PRO A 109 -12.97 16.20 -3.55
C PRO A 109 -13.79 17.44 -3.91
N SER A 110 -14.93 17.64 -3.22
CA SER A 110 -15.76 18.83 -3.37
C SER A 110 -15.13 20.09 -2.78
N ALA A 111 -14.26 19.93 -1.76
CA ALA A 111 -13.60 21.03 -1.08
C ALA A 111 -12.21 21.30 -1.68
N THR A 112 -12.02 22.49 -2.22
CA THR A 112 -10.73 22.98 -2.71
C THR A 112 -10.26 24.14 -1.85
N MET A 113 -8.97 24.17 -1.54
CA MET A 113 -8.28 25.29 -0.88
C MET A 113 -7.10 25.74 -1.72
N ASP A 114 -6.61 26.96 -1.52
CA ASP A 114 -5.44 27.44 -2.25
C ASP A 114 -4.18 26.68 -1.82
N GLN A 115 -3.97 26.60 -0.50
CA GLN A 115 -2.87 25.89 0.14
C GLN A 115 -3.31 25.31 1.49
N PHE A 116 -2.69 24.20 1.89
CA PHE A 116 -2.87 23.66 3.22
C PHE A 116 -2.33 24.64 4.28
N PRO A 117 -3.04 24.83 5.40
CA PRO A 117 -2.58 25.71 6.48
C PRO A 117 -1.19 25.30 6.96
N SER A 118 -0.33 26.28 7.29
CA SER A 118 1.06 25.99 7.70
C SER A 118 1.15 25.07 8.92
N LYS A 119 0.15 25.04 9.80
CA LYS A 119 0.08 24.11 10.93
C LYS A 119 -0.09 22.65 10.49
N VAL A 120 -0.85 22.41 9.42
CA VAL A 120 -1.04 21.08 8.80
C VAL A 120 0.27 20.60 8.19
N ILE A 121 0.95 21.47 7.43
CA ILE A 121 2.26 21.17 6.84
C ILE A 121 3.30 20.88 7.92
N LYS A 122 3.34 21.68 8.99
CA LYS A 122 4.26 21.42 10.13
C LYS A 122 3.99 20.08 10.82
N ALA A 123 2.72 19.68 10.97
CA ALA A 123 2.37 18.38 11.54
C ALA A 123 2.78 17.23 10.61
N LEU A 124 2.67 17.43 9.30
CA LEU A 124 3.12 16.50 8.28
C LEU A 124 4.64 16.29 8.32
N HIS A 125 5.42 17.38 8.40
CA HIS A 125 6.88 17.33 8.53
C HIS A 125 7.35 16.62 9.80
N LYS A 126 6.53 16.62 10.85
CA LYS A 126 6.79 15.90 12.10
C LYS A 126 6.28 14.45 12.09
N ASP A 127 5.62 14.02 11.01
CA ASP A 127 4.93 12.73 10.92
C ASP A 127 3.98 12.48 12.11
N ASP A 128 3.20 13.52 12.48
CA ASP A 128 2.33 13.55 13.65
C ASP A 128 0.83 13.47 13.27
N PRO A 129 0.25 12.24 13.24
CA PRO A 129 -1.17 12.07 12.93
C PRO A 129 -2.10 12.60 14.01
N GLU A 130 -1.68 12.67 15.27
CA GLU A 130 -2.52 13.16 16.37
C GLU A 130 -2.71 14.67 16.27
N ALA A 131 -1.65 15.42 15.93
CA ALA A 131 -1.76 16.84 15.64
C ALA A 131 -2.69 17.09 14.47
N LEU A 132 -2.60 16.30 13.39
CA LEU A 132 -3.51 16.41 12.24
C LEU A 132 -4.96 16.13 12.65
N GLN A 133 -5.21 15.11 13.48
CA GLN A 133 -6.55 14.81 13.98
C GLN A 133 -7.11 15.96 14.84
N LYS A 134 -6.29 16.56 15.72
CA LYS A 134 -6.68 17.74 16.52
C LYS A 134 -7.02 18.94 15.63
N LEU A 135 -6.21 19.20 14.59
CA LEU A 135 -6.45 20.28 13.63
C LEU A 135 -7.74 20.04 12.81
N HIS A 136 -8.00 18.81 12.40
CA HIS A 136 -9.24 18.42 11.72
C HIS A 136 -10.47 18.65 12.61
N LYS A 137 -10.42 18.20 13.88
CA LYS A 137 -11.51 18.41 14.85
C LYS A 137 -11.81 19.89 15.12
N ARG A 138 -10.81 20.77 14.99
CA ARG A 138 -10.96 22.23 15.09
C ARG A 138 -11.51 22.88 13.81
N GLY A 139 -11.86 22.09 12.79
CA GLY A 139 -12.37 22.59 11.52
C GLY A 139 -11.32 23.27 10.64
N MET A 140 -10.02 23.08 10.91
CA MET A 140 -8.97 23.76 10.14
C MET A 140 -8.80 23.20 8.72
N PHE A 141 -9.17 21.94 8.50
CA PHE A 141 -9.20 21.29 7.20
C PHE A 141 -10.09 20.04 7.22
N SER A 142 -10.48 19.55 6.04
CA SER A 142 -11.16 18.26 5.86
C SER A 142 -10.22 17.23 5.25
N TRP A 143 -10.35 15.94 5.59
CA TRP A 143 -9.53 14.88 4.99
C TRP A 143 -9.70 14.76 3.48
N ASN A 144 -10.89 15.08 2.98
CA ASN A 144 -11.22 15.05 1.56
C ASN A 144 -11.12 16.46 0.94
N CYS A 145 -10.04 17.18 1.20
CA CYS A 145 -9.74 18.43 0.52
C CYS A 145 -8.50 18.31 -0.36
N GLN A 146 -8.38 19.21 -1.32
CA GLN A 146 -7.21 19.33 -2.18
C GLN A 146 -6.76 20.78 -2.28
N ASN A 147 -5.48 20.98 -2.59
CA ASN A 147 -4.96 22.31 -2.93
C ASN A 147 -5.27 22.69 -4.39
N LYS A 148 -4.82 23.88 -4.84
CA LYS A 148 -4.99 24.34 -6.22
C LYS A 148 -4.35 23.44 -7.30
N TYR A 149 -3.43 22.56 -6.93
CA TYR A 149 -2.79 21.59 -7.82
C TYR A 149 -3.53 20.23 -7.84
N GLY A 150 -4.61 20.07 -7.07
CA GLY A 150 -5.30 18.80 -6.90
C GLY A 150 -4.60 17.85 -5.93
N GLU A 151 -3.54 18.30 -5.24
CA GLU A 151 -2.84 17.49 -4.25
C GLU A 151 -3.71 17.40 -2.98
N ARG A 152 -4.01 16.18 -2.57
CA ARG A 152 -4.60 15.87 -1.26
C ARG A 152 -3.50 15.79 -0.19
N LEU A 153 -3.90 15.79 1.08
CA LEU A 153 -2.95 15.62 2.19
C LEU A 153 -2.11 14.33 2.06
N SER A 154 -2.68 13.28 1.47
CA SER A 154 -1.96 12.04 1.16
C SER A 154 -0.84 12.21 0.12
N HIS A 155 -0.98 13.10 -0.87
CA HIS A 155 0.11 13.40 -1.82
C HIS A 155 1.28 14.04 -1.09
N LEU A 156 0.98 15.01 -0.22
CA LEU A 156 2.00 15.66 0.59
C LEU A 156 2.66 14.65 1.55
N ALA A 157 1.87 13.78 2.19
CA ALA A 157 2.38 12.75 3.08
C ALA A 157 3.32 11.78 2.37
N SER A 158 2.97 11.38 1.14
CA SER A 158 3.85 10.63 0.25
C SER A 158 5.15 11.39 0.04
N ARG A 159 5.10 12.62 -0.47
CA ARG A 159 6.29 13.44 -0.77
C ARG A 159 7.23 13.60 0.43
N GLU A 160 6.69 13.85 1.61
CA GLU A 160 7.47 14.08 2.84
C GLU A 160 7.97 12.78 3.50
N GLY A 161 7.51 11.60 3.06
CA GLY A 161 7.86 10.34 3.71
C GLY A 161 7.19 10.15 5.08
N ALA A 162 6.07 10.82 5.32
CA ALA A 162 5.32 10.78 6.58
C ALA A 162 4.52 9.45 6.71
N ALA A 163 5.21 8.36 7.03
CA ALA A 163 4.65 7.02 7.03
C ALA A 163 3.59 6.80 8.13
N LYS A 164 3.75 7.38 9.33
CA LYS A 164 2.73 7.28 10.39
C LYS A 164 1.46 8.01 9.99
N VAL A 165 1.60 9.20 9.39
CA VAL A 165 0.48 9.95 8.85
C VAL A 165 -0.19 9.15 7.72
N MET A 166 0.56 8.60 6.78
CA MET A 166 -0.03 7.78 5.71
C MET A 166 -0.79 6.56 6.25
N LYS A 167 -0.23 5.86 7.23
CA LYS A 167 -0.89 4.73 7.90
C LYS A 167 -2.16 5.14 8.62
N PHE A 168 -2.15 6.30 9.28
CA PHE A 168 -3.32 6.89 9.91
C PHE A 168 -4.40 7.25 8.86
N LEU A 169 -4.01 7.90 7.77
CA LEU A 169 -4.91 8.27 6.67
C LEU A 169 -5.59 7.04 6.07
N ALA A 170 -4.83 5.98 5.81
CA ALA A 170 -5.32 4.74 5.23
C ALA A 170 -6.27 3.98 6.17
N LYS A 171 -5.88 3.81 7.45
CA LYS A 171 -6.58 2.89 8.36
C LYS A 171 -7.64 3.56 9.24
N GLN A 172 -7.33 4.74 9.78
CA GLN A 172 -8.17 5.39 10.78
C GLN A 172 -9.07 6.43 10.14
N ALA A 173 -8.52 7.37 9.37
CA ALA A 173 -9.30 8.38 8.67
C ALA A 173 -10.00 7.83 7.42
N LYS A 174 -9.61 6.63 6.95
CA LYS A 174 -10.18 5.92 5.79
C LYS A 174 -10.28 6.81 4.56
N VAL A 175 -9.24 7.58 4.33
CA VAL A 175 -9.15 8.48 3.18
C VAL A 175 -8.86 7.66 1.93
N PRO A 176 -9.50 7.95 0.79
CA PRO A 176 -9.19 7.29 -0.47
C PRO A 176 -7.71 7.43 -0.84
N LEU A 177 -7.09 6.32 -1.24
CA LEU A 177 -5.69 6.26 -1.69
C LEU A 177 -5.58 6.13 -3.22
N ARG A 178 -6.65 5.76 -3.92
CA ARG A 178 -6.70 5.73 -5.39
C ARG A 178 -7.03 7.13 -5.89
N VAL A 179 -6.10 8.05 -5.68
CA VAL A 179 -6.29 9.47 -5.98
C VAL A 179 -5.22 9.96 -6.94
N ARG A 180 -5.58 10.99 -7.72
CA ARG A 180 -4.68 11.69 -8.62
C ARG A 180 -4.73 13.19 -8.40
N ASP A 181 -3.61 13.86 -8.63
CA ASP A 181 -3.54 15.31 -8.74
C ASP A 181 -3.98 15.80 -10.14
N LYS A 182 -3.91 17.12 -10.39
CA LYS A 182 -4.28 17.69 -11.71
C LYS A 182 -3.35 17.28 -12.85
N SER A 183 -2.14 16.82 -12.55
CA SER A 183 -1.20 16.25 -13.53
C SER A 183 -1.36 14.74 -13.70
N GLY A 184 -2.40 14.14 -13.12
CA GLY A 184 -2.64 12.71 -13.17
C GLY A 184 -1.68 11.89 -12.28
N LYS A 185 -0.81 12.53 -11.50
CA LYS A 185 0.13 11.82 -10.63
C LYS A 185 -0.62 11.18 -9.47
N THR A 186 -0.30 9.92 -9.23
CA THR A 186 -0.81 9.16 -8.08
C THR A 186 0.11 9.33 -6.87
N LEU A 187 -0.34 8.89 -5.70
CA LEU A 187 0.49 8.84 -4.49
C LEU A 187 1.80 8.08 -4.68
N LEU A 188 1.83 7.07 -5.56
CA LEU A 188 3.02 6.27 -5.84
C LEU A 188 4.02 7.03 -6.72
N HIS A 189 3.57 7.94 -7.58
CA HIS A 189 4.47 8.81 -8.35
C HIS A 189 5.29 9.71 -7.42
N GLU A 190 4.63 10.30 -6.41
CA GLU A 190 5.30 11.12 -5.40
C GLU A 190 6.38 10.30 -4.65
N VAL A 191 6.04 9.08 -4.22
CA VAL A 191 6.98 8.18 -3.53
C VAL A 191 8.16 7.79 -4.43
N CYS A 192 7.94 7.60 -5.72
CA CYS A 192 9.00 7.21 -6.66
C CYS A 192 9.87 8.39 -7.11
N TRP A 193 9.36 9.62 -7.07
CA TRP A 193 10.12 10.83 -7.38
C TRP A 193 11.04 11.26 -6.22
N PHE A 194 10.54 11.20 -4.98
CA PHE A 194 11.25 11.64 -3.78
C PHE A 194 11.91 10.46 -3.05
N THR A 195 13.18 10.14 -3.38
CA THR A 195 13.76 8.84 -2.95
C THR A 195 15.00 8.89 -2.06
N HIS A 196 15.27 9.93 -1.27
CA HIS A 196 16.42 9.87 -0.35
C HIS A 196 16.07 10.17 1.11
N PRO A 197 15.99 9.13 1.97
CA PRO A 197 15.96 7.69 1.63
C PRO A 197 14.67 7.28 0.89
N PRO A 198 14.65 6.14 0.16
CA PRO A 198 13.45 5.69 -0.55
C PRO A 198 12.33 5.37 0.44
N GLN A 199 11.15 5.95 0.23
CA GLN A 199 10.00 5.87 1.13
C GLN A 199 9.21 4.55 0.95
N LEU A 200 9.92 3.43 1.03
CA LEU A 200 9.40 2.08 0.73
C LEU A 200 8.29 1.61 1.68
N GLU A 201 8.20 2.19 2.88
CA GLU A 201 7.10 1.92 3.81
C GLU A 201 5.78 2.46 3.27
N ILE A 202 5.78 3.69 2.73
CA ILE A 202 4.61 4.27 2.08
C ILE A 202 4.25 3.46 0.84
N ALA A 203 5.24 3.07 0.03
CA ALA A 203 5.01 2.17 -1.10
C ALA A 203 4.33 0.87 -0.65
N SER A 204 4.73 0.29 0.48
CA SER A 204 4.11 -0.93 1.02
C SER A 204 2.65 -0.72 1.41
N ILE A 205 2.32 0.44 2.01
CA ILE A 205 0.94 0.80 2.35
C ILE A 205 0.09 0.93 1.08
N LEU A 206 0.59 1.65 0.08
CA LEU A 206 -0.11 1.88 -1.18
C LEU A 206 -0.34 0.58 -1.95
N LEU A 207 0.67 -0.29 -2.05
CA LEU A 207 0.57 -1.57 -2.77
C LEU A 207 -0.29 -2.60 -2.03
N ALA A 208 -0.43 -2.49 -0.71
CA ALA A 208 -1.37 -3.31 0.05
C ALA A 208 -2.83 -2.91 -0.19
N ASP A 209 -3.09 -1.63 -0.48
CA ASP A 209 -4.42 -1.16 -0.80
C ASP A 209 -4.75 -1.30 -2.30
N SER A 210 -3.82 -0.89 -3.15
CA SER A 210 -4.03 -0.60 -4.57
C SER A 210 -2.77 -0.92 -5.39
N PRO A 211 -2.43 -2.21 -5.60
CA PRO A 211 -1.23 -2.62 -6.33
C PRO A 211 -1.22 -2.20 -7.81
N GLU A 212 -2.39 -1.96 -8.41
CA GLU A 212 -2.53 -1.54 -9.81
C GLU A 212 -1.88 -0.16 -10.06
N LEU A 213 -1.65 0.64 -9.01
CA LEU A 213 -0.98 1.93 -9.11
C LEU A 213 0.44 1.86 -9.72
N LEU A 214 1.06 0.68 -9.76
CA LEU A 214 2.34 0.46 -10.45
C LEU A 214 2.26 0.71 -11.97
N TRP A 215 1.08 0.58 -12.57
CA TRP A 215 0.84 0.79 -14.01
C TRP A 215 0.04 2.04 -14.32
N ALA A 216 -0.41 2.78 -13.30
CA ALA A 216 -1.17 4.00 -13.51
C ALA A 216 -0.32 5.05 -14.24
N PRO A 217 -0.74 5.54 -15.42
CA PRO A 217 -0.05 6.63 -16.10
C PRO A 217 -0.48 7.99 -15.53
N ASP A 218 0.47 8.92 -15.47
CA ASP A 218 0.20 10.34 -15.28
C ASP A 218 -0.24 11.01 -16.61
N SER A 219 -0.41 12.34 -16.61
CA SER A 219 -0.79 13.08 -17.82
C SER A 219 0.26 13.08 -18.93
N ARG A 220 1.50 12.64 -18.65
CA ARG A 220 2.59 12.47 -19.62
C ARG A 220 2.66 11.04 -20.15
N GLY A 221 1.79 10.14 -19.66
CA GLY A 221 1.83 8.72 -19.96
C GLY A 221 2.89 7.96 -19.18
N TRP A 222 3.54 8.60 -18.18
CA TRP A 222 4.61 7.96 -17.42
C TRP A 222 4.04 7.25 -16.19
N THR A 223 4.62 6.11 -15.85
CA THR A 223 4.27 5.36 -14.63
C THR A 223 5.14 5.79 -13.45
N ALA A 224 4.69 5.49 -12.23
CA ALA A 224 5.43 5.84 -11.02
C ALA A 224 6.89 5.35 -11.05
N LEU A 225 7.14 4.11 -11.49
CA LEU A 225 8.49 3.52 -11.49
C LEU A 225 9.46 4.19 -12.47
N GLU A 226 8.97 4.91 -13.47
CA GLU A 226 9.81 5.65 -14.43
C GLU A 226 10.43 6.90 -13.81
N TYR A 227 9.80 7.43 -12.77
CA TYR A 227 10.28 8.56 -12.00
C TYR A 227 11.37 8.20 -10.98
N VAL A 228 11.67 6.90 -10.78
CA VAL A 228 12.71 6.46 -9.83
C VAL A 228 14.10 6.94 -10.24
N PRO A 229 14.79 7.76 -9.41
CA PRO A 229 16.13 8.24 -9.68
C PRO A 229 17.13 7.09 -9.83
N GLN A 230 18.12 7.24 -10.71
CA GLN A 230 19.11 6.21 -11.02
C GLN A 230 19.78 5.63 -9.78
N LYS A 231 20.12 6.49 -8.81
CA LYS A 231 20.74 6.11 -7.53
C LYS A 231 19.88 5.18 -6.65
N CYS A 232 18.56 5.21 -6.78
CA CYS A 232 17.64 4.36 -6.02
C CYS A 232 17.11 3.15 -6.79
N ARG A 233 17.45 2.99 -8.07
CA ARG A 233 16.91 1.90 -8.89
C ARG A 233 17.18 0.53 -8.28
N LYS A 234 18.39 0.32 -7.76
CA LYS A 234 18.77 -0.94 -7.11
C LYS A 234 17.90 -1.25 -5.89
N GLU A 235 17.67 -0.26 -5.03
CA GLU A 235 16.84 -0.40 -3.83
C GLU A 235 15.39 -0.73 -4.18
N TRP A 236 14.84 -0.07 -5.21
CA TRP A 236 13.51 -0.36 -5.73
C TRP A 236 13.42 -1.76 -6.37
N CYS A 237 14.41 -2.19 -7.16
CA CYS A 237 14.43 -3.53 -7.72
C CYS A 237 14.50 -4.61 -6.62
N VAL A 238 15.33 -4.41 -5.59
CA VAL A 238 15.38 -5.30 -4.41
C VAL A 238 14.04 -5.32 -3.68
N TYR A 239 13.41 -4.17 -3.49
CA TYR A 239 12.09 -4.06 -2.87
C TYR A 239 11.03 -4.83 -3.67
N LEU A 240 10.94 -4.59 -4.98
CA LEU A 240 9.97 -5.26 -5.86
C LEU A 240 10.20 -6.77 -5.88
N LYS A 241 11.45 -7.23 -5.95
CA LYS A 241 11.80 -8.65 -5.88
C LYS A 241 11.36 -9.26 -4.55
N ARG A 242 11.66 -8.61 -3.44
CA ARG A 242 11.25 -9.07 -2.09
C ARG A 242 9.72 -9.07 -1.92
N LYS A 243 9.02 -8.14 -2.55
CA LYS A 243 7.55 -8.02 -2.49
C LYS A 243 6.83 -8.72 -3.63
N GLN A 244 7.53 -9.45 -4.49
CA GLN A 244 6.95 -10.07 -5.69
C GLN A 244 5.73 -10.92 -5.38
N SER A 245 5.86 -11.94 -4.51
CA SER A 245 4.77 -12.84 -4.17
C SER A 245 3.58 -12.10 -3.54
N PHE A 246 3.87 -11.08 -2.74
CA PHE A 246 2.85 -10.22 -2.13
C PHE A 246 2.08 -9.42 -3.19
N ILE A 247 2.79 -8.76 -4.12
CA ILE A 247 2.17 -7.99 -5.20
C ILE A 247 1.31 -8.90 -6.10
N ARG A 248 1.83 -10.09 -6.45
CA ARG A 248 1.09 -11.09 -7.25
C ARG A 248 -0.23 -11.48 -6.58
N LEU A 249 -0.19 -11.82 -5.29
CA LEU A 249 -1.37 -12.21 -4.53
C LEU A 249 -2.38 -11.05 -4.42
N MET A 250 -1.89 -9.84 -4.15
CA MET A 250 -2.75 -8.66 -4.02
C MET A 250 -3.43 -8.30 -5.35
N LEU A 251 -2.74 -8.41 -6.49
CA LEU A 251 -3.33 -8.18 -7.81
C LEU A 251 -4.46 -9.17 -8.11
N GLN A 252 -4.22 -10.46 -7.85
CA GLN A 252 -5.24 -11.50 -8.03
C GLN A 252 -6.45 -11.23 -7.13
N LEU A 253 -6.23 -10.96 -5.84
CA LEU A 253 -7.29 -10.64 -4.89
C LEU A 253 -8.12 -9.44 -5.33
N LYS A 254 -7.47 -8.36 -5.78
CA LYS A 254 -8.14 -7.11 -6.20
C LYS A 254 -8.90 -7.30 -7.51
N SER A 255 -8.35 -8.04 -8.47
CA SER A 255 -9.06 -8.42 -9.71
C SER A 255 -10.32 -9.22 -9.40
N SER A 256 -10.20 -10.31 -8.63
CA SER A 256 -11.33 -11.16 -8.27
C SER A 256 -12.40 -10.42 -7.48
N THR A 257 -12.00 -9.54 -6.56
CA THR A 257 -12.94 -8.71 -5.78
C THR A 257 -13.72 -7.76 -6.70
N ARG A 258 -13.05 -7.14 -7.67
CA ARG A 258 -13.67 -6.22 -8.64
C ARG A 258 -14.64 -6.96 -9.57
N GLU A 259 -14.23 -8.11 -10.09
CA GLU A 259 -15.07 -8.95 -10.93
C GLU A 259 -16.31 -9.44 -10.18
N SER A 260 -16.14 -9.88 -8.93
CA SER A 260 -17.23 -10.28 -8.04
C SER A 260 -18.21 -9.14 -7.78
N ALA A 261 -17.71 -7.92 -7.55
CA ALA A 261 -18.55 -6.73 -7.36
C ALA A 261 -19.37 -6.40 -8.63
N LYS A 262 -18.74 -6.47 -9.82
CA LYS A 262 -19.42 -6.26 -11.11
C LYS A 262 -20.51 -7.32 -11.35
N LEU A 263 -20.22 -8.58 -11.04
CA LEU A 263 -21.19 -9.67 -11.18
C LEU A 263 -22.39 -9.46 -10.25
N TYR A 264 -22.12 -9.10 -8.99
CA TYR A 264 -23.17 -8.81 -8.01
C TYR A 264 -24.06 -7.64 -8.45
N GLU A 265 -23.47 -6.56 -8.97
CA GLU A 265 -24.24 -5.43 -9.49
C GLU A 265 -25.14 -5.82 -10.67
N LYS A 266 -24.62 -6.60 -11.62
CA LYS A 266 -25.42 -7.15 -12.73
C LYS A 266 -26.56 -8.03 -12.22
N GLN A 267 -26.31 -8.87 -11.23
CA GLN A 267 -27.33 -9.71 -10.59
C GLN A 267 -28.44 -8.85 -9.96
N GLN A 268 -28.10 -7.78 -9.23
CA GLN A 268 -29.08 -6.86 -8.64
C GLN A 268 -29.93 -6.17 -9.70
N ARG A 269 -29.31 -5.69 -10.80
CA ARG A 269 -30.04 -5.08 -11.92
C ARG A 269 -31.03 -6.05 -12.57
N LEU A 270 -30.64 -7.32 -12.77
CA LEU A 270 -31.53 -8.35 -13.30
C LEU A 270 -32.72 -8.62 -12.37
N LEU A 271 -32.49 -8.73 -11.06
CA LEU A 271 -33.56 -8.91 -10.08
C LEU A 271 -34.56 -7.75 -10.10
N GLN A 272 -34.08 -6.51 -10.22
CA GLN A 272 -34.94 -5.33 -10.34
C GLN A 272 -35.79 -5.36 -11.62
N ILE A 273 -35.22 -5.80 -12.74
CA ILE A 273 -35.95 -5.95 -14.01
C ILE A 273 -37.05 -7.01 -13.87
N ILE A 274 -36.74 -8.17 -13.30
CA ILE A 274 -37.70 -9.26 -13.07
C ILE A 274 -38.85 -8.77 -12.18
N GLN A 275 -38.55 -8.12 -11.05
CA GLN A 275 -39.57 -7.57 -10.15
C GLN A 275 -40.47 -6.54 -10.83
N LYS A 276 -39.90 -5.68 -11.69
CA LYS A 276 -40.67 -4.69 -12.45
C LYS A 276 -41.59 -5.34 -13.49
N GLN A 277 -41.16 -6.44 -14.11
CA GLN A 277 -41.97 -7.18 -15.08
C GLN A 277 -43.09 -7.96 -14.40
N THR A 278 -42.83 -8.66 -13.30
CA THR A 278 -43.85 -9.40 -12.54
C THR A 278 -44.91 -8.46 -11.95
N GLY A 279 -44.51 -7.29 -11.44
CA GLY A 279 -45.45 -6.27 -10.96
C GLY A 279 -46.36 -5.72 -12.06
N ARG A 280 -45.85 -5.52 -13.28
CA ARG A 280 -46.67 -5.10 -14.43
C ARG A 280 -47.68 -6.17 -14.85
N MET A 281 -47.27 -7.44 -14.86
CA MET A 281 -48.17 -8.55 -15.22
C MET A 281 -49.31 -8.72 -14.21
N ALA A 282 -49.03 -8.57 -12.91
CA ALA A 282 -50.05 -8.65 -11.86
C ALA A 282 -51.11 -7.51 -11.94
N GLN A 283 -50.70 -6.32 -12.37
CA GLN A 283 -51.61 -5.18 -12.55
C GLN A 283 -52.48 -5.32 -13.82
N SER A 284 -51.95 -5.93 -14.88
CA SER A 284 -52.76 -6.22 -16.07
C SER A 284 -53.79 -7.32 -15.84
N SER A 285 -53.50 -8.32 -15.00
CA SER A 285 -54.43 -9.41 -14.70
C SER A 285 -55.55 -9.02 -13.72
N SER A 286 -55.39 -7.96 -12.93
CA SER A 286 -56.44 -7.45 -12.03
C SER A 286 -57.40 -6.46 -12.70
N ALA A 287 -57.11 -6.03 -13.93
CA ALA A 287 -57.90 -5.06 -14.69
C ALA A 287 -58.74 -5.71 -15.81
N SER A 288 -58.65 -7.04 -15.97
CA SER A 288 -59.47 -7.86 -16.88
C SER A 288 -60.49 -8.65 -16.07
#